data_AF-A0A815LZP7-F1
#
_entry.id   AF-A0A815LZP7-F1
#
_cell.length_a   1.000
_cell.length_b   1.000
_cell.length_c   1.000
_cell.angle_alpha   90.00
_cell.angle_beta   90.00
_cell.angle_gamma   90.00
#
_symmetry.space_group_name_H-M   'P 1'
#
loop_
_entity.id
_entity.type
_entity.pdbx_description
1 polymer ?
#
loop_
_entity_poly.entity_id
_entity_poly.type
_entity_poly.pdbx_seq_one_letter_code
_entity_poly.pdbx_strand_id
1 'polypeptide(L)'
;MGVMFIMTIDPSKISTSITPFAMIEKHSALPREQEVLFTMHSVFRIVEITPTPDNSRLWVVQLTITDESDPQLAGLTDCIKEEISGRGWHRMGQLMLQVGHFNQAQELYNELLKGASYDSDRAHIYHQLGWLKVDQGEYPEAIKFYEKSLEIKRKTLPEGDASLAPTYSNIGQVYNNM
;
A
#
# COMPACT_ATOMS: atom_id res chain seq x y z
N MET A 1 -1.07 10.98 -35.32
CA MET A 1 -0.15 11.23 -34.20
C MET A 1 0.06 9.90 -33.53
N GLY A 2 1.30 9.43 -33.44
CA GLY A 2 1.66 8.18 -32.79
C GLY A 2 2.57 8.45 -31.59
N VAL A 3 2.56 7.55 -30.62
CA VAL A 3 3.45 7.61 -29.46
C VAL A 3 4.20 6.29 -29.38
N MET A 4 5.52 6.36 -29.29
CA MET A 4 6.40 5.23 -29.08
C MET A 4 6.93 5.30 -27.65
N PHE A 5 6.65 4.27 -26.85
CA PHE A 5 7.19 4.15 -25.51
C PHE A 5 8.50 3.36 -25.56
N ILE A 6 9.57 3.92 -25.00
CA ILE A 6 10.82 3.20 -24.73
C ILE A 6 10.92 3.04 -23.22
N MET A 7 10.84 1.81 -22.74
CA MET A 7 10.99 1.49 -21.32
C MET A 7 12.39 0.98 -21.04
N THR A 8 13.16 1.72 -20.26
CA THR A 8 14.48 1.31 -19.79
C THR A 8 14.33 0.66 -18.43
N ILE A 9 14.71 -0.61 -18.35
CA ILE A 9 14.72 -1.41 -17.13
C ILE A 9 16.18 -1.65 -16.79
N ASP A 10 16.61 -1.17 -15.63
CA ASP A 10 17.93 -1.45 -15.06
C ASP A 10 17.75 -2.42 -13.89
N PRO A 11 17.91 -3.73 -14.09
CA PRO A 11 17.69 -4.72 -13.03
C PRO A 11 18.59 -4.52 -11.81
N SER A 12 19.70 -3.79 -11.94
CA SER A 12 20.60 -3.48 -10.83
C SER A 12 20.07 -2.39 -9.90
N LYS A 13 19.07 -1.61 -10.34
CA LYS A 13 18.47 -0.48 -9.62
C LYS A 13 17.11 -0.80 -9.02
N ILE A 14 16.72 -2.08 -9.00
CA ILE A 14 15.42 -2.50 -8.47
C ILE A 14 15.70 -3.43 -7.30
N SER A 15 15.36 -2.98 -6.09
CA SER A 15 15.49 -3.77 -4.87
C SER A 15 14.60 -5.03 -4.88
N THR A 16 13.48 -4.98 -5.61
CA THR A 16 12.61 -6.12 -5.89
C THR A 16 13.16 -6.90 -7.08
N SER A 17 13.53 -8.17 -6.85
CA SER A 17 13.92 -9.10 -7.91
C SER A 17 12.92 -9.01 -9.06
N ILE A 18 13.34 -8.47 -10.22
CA ILE A 18 12.69 -8.79 -11.49
C ILE A 18 12.96 -10.27 -11.72
N THR A 19 12.09 -11.12 -11.18
CA THR A 19 12.14 -12.54 -11.45
C THR A 19 11.41 -12.74 -12.78
N PRO A 20 12.05 -13.35 -13.79
CA PRO A 20 11.33 -13.79 -14.98
C PRO A 20 10.16 -14.68 -14.55
N PHE A 21 8.94 -14.30 -14.92
CA PHE A 21 7.72 -14.98 -14.46
C PHE A 21 7.57 -16.38 -15.08
N ALA A 22 8.03 -16.55 -16.32
CA ALA A 22 8.05 -17.83 -17.01
C ALA A 22 9.15 -17.86 -18.08
N MET A 23 9.64 -19.07 -18.40
CA MET A 23 10.48 -19.29 -19.58
C MET A 23 9.62 -19.80 -20.73
N ILE A 24 9.29 -18.92 -21.67
CA ILE A 24 8.46 -19.25 -22.85
C ILE A 24 9.27 -19.44 -24.14
N GLU A 25 10.58 -19.72 -24.05
CA GLU A 25 11.47 -19.90 -25.20
C GLU A 25 10.94 -20.90 -26.24
N LYS A 26 10.13 -21.87 -25.81
CA LYS A 26 9.52 -22.90 -26.66
C LYS A 26 8.18 -22.50 -27.29
N HIS A 27 7.61 -21.37 -26.88
CA HIS A 27 6.29 -20.87 -27.30
C HIS A 27 6.36 -19.49 -27.96
N SER A 28 7.41 -18.71 -27.73
CA SER A 28 7.61 -17.41 -28.38
C SER A 28 7.92 -17.56 -29.87
N ALA A 29 7.36 -16.66 -30.68
CA ALA A 29 7.71 -16.51 -32.09
C ALA A 29 9.01 -15.71 -32.30
N LEU A 30 9.58 -15.14 -31.22
CA LEU A 30 10.80 -14.34 -31.25
C LEU A 30 11.99 -15.13 -30.69
N PRO A 31 13.17 -15.10 -31.35
CA PRO A 31 14.30 -15.96 -31.01
C PRO A 31 14.95 -15.69 -29.64
N ARG A 32 14.67 -14.53 -29.02
CA ARG A 32 15.05 -14.20 -27.63
C ARG A 32 14.00 -13.26 -27.05
N GLU A 33 13.14 -13.77 -26.21
CA GLU A 33 12.18 -12.98 -25.44
C GLU A 33 12.44 -13.21 -23.95
N GLN A 34 12.69 -12.13 -23.20
CA GLN A 34 12.73 -12.16 -21.75
C GLN A 34 11.46 -11.50 -21.25
N GLU A 35 10.60 -12.28 -20.57
CA GLU A 35 9.40 -11.74 -19.95
C GLU A 35 9.74 -11.15 -18.58
N VAL A 36 9.30 -9.90 -18.37
CA VAL A 36 9.36 -9.21 -17.09
C VAL A 36 7.94 -8.96 -16.62
N LEU A 37 7.54 -9.61 -15.51
CA LEU A 37 6.25 -9.34 -14.90
C LEU A 37 6.35 -8.08 -14.04
N PHE A 38 5.57 -7.07 -14.42
CA PHE A 38 5.30 -5.92 -13.57
C PHE A 38 4.16 -6.27 -12.62
N THR A 39 4.31 -5.94 -11.34
CA THR A 39 3.19 -6.02 -10.41
C THR A 39 2.36 -4.75 -10.51
N MET A 40 1.15 -4.75 -9.94
CA MET A 40 0.28 -3.56 -9.90
C MET A 40 0.94 -2.32 -9.25
N HIS A 41 2.05 -2.50 -8.55
CA HIS A 41 2.77 -1.44 -7.85
C HIS A 41 4.04 -0.97 -8.59
N SER A 42 4.29 -1.46 -9.80
CA SER A 42 5.43 -1.00 -10.61
C SER A 42 5.19 0.43 -11.09
N VAL A 43 6.05 1.35 -10.66
CA VAL A 43 5.99 2.76 -11.04
C VAL A 43 7.05 3.05 -12.10
N PHE A 44 6.64 3.73 -13.18
CA PHE A 44 7.53 4.22 -14.22
C PHE A 44 7.56 5.74 -14.23
N ARG A 45 8.76 6.31 -14.24
CA ARG A 45 8.97 7.74 -14.41
C ARG A 45 9.20 8.08 -15.87
N ILE A 46 8.50 9.11 -16.35
CA ILE A 46 8.81 9.75 -17.64
C ILE A 46 10.11 10.53 -17.49
N VAL A 47 11.12 10.11 -18.25
CA VAL A 47 12.44 10.75 -18.30
C VAL A 47 12.42 11.88 -19.33
N GLU A 48 11.90 11.60 -20.52
CA GLU A 48 11.94 12.53 -21.63
C GLU A 48 10.76 12.29 -22.59
N ILE A 49 10.27 13.36 -23.20
CA ILE A 49 9.32 13.29 -24.31
C ILE A 49 9.88 14.12 -25.46
N THR A 50 10.25 13.45 -26.55
CA THR A 50 10.85 14.11 -27.73
C THR A 50 10.13 13.71 -29.01
N PRO A 51 9.99 14.62 -29.99
CA PRO A 51 9.52 14.24 -31.32
C PRO A 51 10.58 13.37 -32.01
N THR A 52 10.16 12.37 -32.79
CA THR A 52 11.12 11.61 -33.59
C THR A 52 11.78 12.52 -34.64
N PRO A 53 13.12 12.44 -34.82
CA PRO A 53 13.84 13.26 -35.79
C PRO A 53 13.27 13.15 -37.22
N ASP A 54 12.76 11.97 -37.55
CA ASP A 54 12.37 11.61 -38.92
C ASP A 54 10.86 11.76 -39.18
N ASN A 55 10.04 12.02 -38.15
CA ASN A 55 8.58 12.11 -38.27
C ASN A 55 7.96 13.04 -37.22
N SER A 56 7.48 14.21 -37.67
CA SER A 56 6.85 15.23 -36.81
C SER A 56 5.52 14.81 -36.18
N ARG A 57 4.97 13.64 -36.57
CA ARG A 57 3.74 13.08 -36.01
C ARG A 57 3.97 11.94 -35.03
N LEU A 58 5.22 11.61 -34.72
CA LEU A 58 5.58 10.55 -33.77
C LEU A 58 6.37 11.14 -32.60
N TRP A 59 5.97 10.76 -31.38
CA TRP A 59 6.62 11.18 -30.14
C TRP A 59 7.22 9.98 -29.44
N VAL A 60 8.45 10.11 -28.98
CA VAL A 60 9.13 9.13 -28.15
C VAL A 60 8.95 9.54 -26.70
N VAL A 61 8.41 8.63 -25.89
CA VAL A 61 8.31 8.79 -24.44
C VAL A 61 9.27 7.79 -23.81
N GLN A 62 10.32 8.30 -23.18
CA GLN A 62 11.27 7.48 -22.44
C GLN A 62 10.78 7.31 -21.00
N LEU A 63 10.69 6.05 -20.57
CA LEU A 63 10.26 5.65 -19.24
C LEU A 63 11.41 4.90 -18.55
N THR A 64 11.62 5.15 -17.26
CA THR A 64 12.49 4.32 -16.41
C THR A 64 11.67 3.75 -15.27
N ILE A 65 11.89 2.49 -14.94
CA ILE A 65 11.33 1.91 -13.72
C ILE A 65 11.98 2.56 -12.49
N THR A 66 11.17 2.78 -11.45
CA THR A 66 11.61 3.33 -10.16
C THR A 66 11.27 2.36 -9.05
N ASP A 67 12.06 2.32 -7.98
CA ASP A 67 11.80 1.53 -6.78
C ASP A 67 11.67 2.42 -5.53
N GLU A 68 11.46 1.78 -4.38
CA GLU A 68 11.29 2.46 -3.08
C GLU A 68 12.51 3.30 -2.65
N SER A 69 13.68 3.11 -3.26
CA SER A 69 14.87 3.91 -2.98
C SER A 69 14.87 5.27 -3.69
N ASP A 70 13.94 5.51 -4.61
CA ASP A 70 13.81 6.76 -5.34
C ASP A 70 13.24 7.88 -4.44
N PRO A 71 14.01 8.94 -4.14
CA PRO A 71 13.58 9.99 -3.20
C PRO A 71 12.34 10.77 -3.67
N GLN A 72 12.14 10.89 -4.99
CA GLN A 72 10.98 11.55 -5.55
C GLN A 72 9.76 10.63 -5.53
N LEU A 73 9.94 9.30 -5.67
CA LEU A 73 8.85 8.36 -5.44
C LEU A 73 8.46 8.33 -3.96
N ALA A 74 9.43 8.38 -3.05
CA ALA A 74 9.18 8.55 -1.61
C ALA A 74 8.40 9.84 -1.34
N GLY A 75 8.83 10.96 -1.91
CA GLY A 75 8.13 12.25 -1.80
C GLY A 75 6.72 12.23 -2.41
N LEU A 76 6.51 11.59 -3.57
CA LEU A 76 5.19 11.40 -4.16
C LEU A 76 4.32 10.52 -3.27
N THR A 77 4.90 9.46 -2.72
CA THR A 77 4.23 8.62 -1.74
C THR A 77 3.80 9.51 -0.58
N ASP A 78 4.68 10.32 0.00
CA ASP A 78 4.35 11.25 1.09
C ASP A 78 3.28 12.29 0.71
N CYS A 79 3.27 12.82 -0.52
CA CYS A 79 2.17 13.67 -0.99
C CYS A 79 0.85 12.90 -1.09
N ILE A 80 0.87 11.68 -1.61
CA ILE A 80 -0.29 10.78 -1.64
C ILE A 80 -0.71 10.44 -0.19
N LYS A 81 0.23 10.25 0.73
CA LYS A 81 -0.02 10.04 2.16
C LYS A 81 -0.76 11.23 2.78
N GLU A 82 -0.41 12.45 2.39
CA GLU A 82 -1.07 13.67 2.85
C GLU A 82 -2.46 13.86 2.20
N GLU A 83 -2.57 13.63 0.90
CA GLU A 83 -3.82 13.81 0.15
C GLU A 83 -4.91 12.81 0.53
N ILE A 84 -4.56 11.53 0.79
CA ILE A 84 -5.55 10.50 1.13
C ILE A 84 -5.86 10.40 2.64
N SER A 85 -5.84 11.54 3.34
CA SER A 85 -6.11 11.64 4.79
C SER A 85 -7.32 10.81 5.28
N GLY A 86 -7.13 10.18 6.45
CA GLY A 86 -8.13 9.38 7.17
C GLY A 86 -8.59 8.10 6.46
N ARG A 87 -9.48 8.23 5.46
CA ARG A 87 -10.14 7.11 4.77
C ARG A 87 -9.24 6.36 3.79
N GLY A 88 -8.23 7.02 3.22
CA GLY A 88 -7.27 6.38 2.32
C GLY A 88 -6.36 5.40 3.01
N TRP A 89 -5.81 5.85 4.13
CA TRP A 89 -4.91 5.07 4.94
C TRP A 89 -5.52 3.81 5.52
N HIS A 90 -6.77 3.94 5.98
CA HIS A 90 -7.57 2.79 6.36
C HIS A 90 -7.69 1.77 5.22
N ARG A 91 -8.04 2.23 4.01
CA ARG A 91 -8.15 1.34 2.84
C ARG A 91 -6.81 0.70 2.47
N MET A 92 -5.72 1.46 2.53
CA MET A 92 -4.39 0.95 2.24
C MET A 92 -3.97 -0.14 3.23
N GLY A 93 -4.13 0.13 4.53
CA GLY A 93 -3.87 -0.87 5.57
C GLY A 93 -4.74 -2.12 5.40
N GLN A 94 -6.03 -1.96 5.09
CA GLN A 94 -6.91 -3.11 4.78
C GLN A 94 -6.48 -3.89 3.53
N LEU A 95 -6.05 -3.22 2.46
CA LEU A 95 -5.52 -3.89 1.28
C LEU A 95 -4.24 -4.66 1.60
N MET A 96 -3.33 -4.07 2.38
CA MET A 96 -2.12 -4.76 2.84
C MET A 96 -2.45 -6.01 3.67
N LEU A 97 -3.46 -5.95 4.54
CA LEU A 97 -3.96 -7.13 5.27
C LEU A 97 -4.48 -8.20 4.31
N GLN A 98 -5.33 -7.83 3.34
CA GLN A 98 -5.91 -8.78 2.38
C GLN A 98 -4.86 -9.47 1.50
N VAL A 99 -3.73 -8.81 1.24
CA VAL A 99 -2.63 -9.38 0.44
C VAL A 99 -1.63 -10.15 1.35
N GLY A 100 -1.81 -10.14 2.67
CA GLY A 100 -0.97 -10.86 3.64
C GLY A 100 0.30 -10.12 4.07
N HIS A 101 0.41 -8.82 3.75
CA HIS A 101 1.55 -7.97 4.09
C HIS A 101 1.42 -7.39 5.51
N PHE A 102 1.36 -8.28 6.50
CA PHE A 102 1.07 -7.93 7.90
C PHE A 102 2.08 -6.96 8.53
N ASN A 103 3.38 -7.18 8.28
CA ASN A 103 4.43 -6.34 8.85
C ASN A 103 4.36 -4.90 8.32
N GLN A 104 4.13 -4.74 7.02
CA GLN A 104 3.98 -3.42 6.39
C GLN A 104 2.72 -2.70 6.88
N ALA A 105 1.61 -3.44 7.04
CA ALA A 105 0.39 -2.89 7.63
C ALA A 105 0.62 -2.42 9.07
N GLN A 106 1.38 -3.19 9.86
CA GLN A 106 1.73 -2.82 11.24
C GLN A 106 2.60 -1.57 11.32
N GLU A 107 3.66 -1.50 10.50
CA GLU A 107 4.53 -0.34 10.40
C GLU A 107 3.73 0.91 10.01
N LEU A 108 2.86 0.78 9.01
CA LEU A 108 1.98 1.85 8.57
C LEU A 108 1.10 2.37 9.72
N TYR A 109 0.38 1.50 10.41
CA TYR A 109 -0.48 1.93 11.51
C TYR A 109 0.31 2.53 12.68
N ASN A 110 1.53 2.07 12.94
CA ASN A 110 2.40 2.67 13.95
C ASN A 110 2.87 4.08 13.57
N GLU A 111 3.25 4.30 12.31
CA GLU A 111 3.59 5.64 11.82
C GLU A 111 2.40 6.60 11.88
N LEU A 112 1.21 6.13 11.47
CA LEU A 112 -0.03 6.90 11.61
C LEU A 112 -0.33 7.26 13.07
N LEU A 113 -0.07 6.33 14.00
CA LEU A 113 -0.28 6.57 15.42
C LEU A 113 0.65 7.65 15.97
N LYS A 114 1.91 7.71 15.51
CA LYS A 114 2.87 8.76 15.88
C LYS A 114 2.44 10.14 15.37
N GLY A 115 1.91 10.20 14.15
CA GLY A 115 1.44 11.45 13.52
C GLY A 115 0.02 11.90 13.94
N ALA A 116 -0.72 11.05 14.65
CA ALA A 116 -2.12 11.34 14.99
C ALA A 116 -2.24 12.51 15.97
N SER A 117 -2.83 13.60 15.46
CA SER A 117 -3.12 14.83 16.23
C SER A 117 -4.42 14.74 17.03
N TYR A 118 -5.42 14.02 16.50
CA TYR A 118 -6.73 13.89 17.12
C TYR A 118 -6.93 12.53 17.79
N ASP A 119 -7.60 12.53 18.94
CA ASP A 119 -7.94 11.31 19.66
C ASP A 119 -8.88 10.39 18.87
N SER A 120 -9.76 10.95 18.03
CA SER A 120 -10.58 10.17 17.10
C SER A 120 -9.74 9.32 16.15
N ASP A 121 -8.63 9.87 15.65
CA ASP A 121 -7.75 9.18 14.71
C ASP A 121 -6.99 8.07 15.42
N ARG A 122 -6.45 8.35 16.61
CA ARG A 122 -5.80 7.34 17.47
C ARG A 122 -6.74 6.18 17.78
N ALA A 123 -7.99 6.50 18.13
CA ALA A 123 -9.00 5.49 18.41
C ALA A 123 -9.29 4.60 17.18
N HIS A 124 -9.33 5.20 15.98
CA HIS A 124 -9.50 4.46 14.75
C HIS A 124 -8.28 3.59 14.42
N ILE A 125 -7.06 4.13 14.55
CA ILE A 125 -5.82 3.39 14.29
C ILE A 125 -5.67 2.20 15.25
N TYR A 126 -5.96 2.38 16.54
CA TYR A 126 -5.99 1.26 17.50
C TYR A 126 -7.02 0.20 17.13
N HIS A 127 -8.19 0.59 16.61
CA HIS A 127 -9.17 -0.38 16.13
C HIS A 127 -8.62 -1.22 14.96
N GLN A 128 -7.88 -0.60 14.04
CA GLN A 128 -7.27 -1.30 12.90
C GLN A 128 -6.11 -2.22 13.31
N LEU A 129 -5.28 -1.79 14.27
CA LEU A 129 -4.27 -2.67 14.87
C LEU A 129 -4.89 -3.88 15.56
N GLY A 130 -6.07 -3.71 16.19
CA GLY A 130 -6.86 -4.81 16.69
C GLY A 130 -7.22 -5.81 15.60
N TRP A 131 -7.76 -5.34 14.48
CA TRP A 131 -8.09 -6.17 13.30
C TRP A 131 -6.88 -6.93 12.77
N LEU A 132 -5.76 -6.23 12.56
CA LEU A 132 -4.51 -6.83 12.12
C LEU A 132 -4.11 -8.00 13.03
N LYS A 133 -4.20 -7.84 14.35
CA LYS A 133 -3.85 -8.89 15.31
C LYS A 133 -4.81 -10.06 15.30
N VAL A 134 -6.10 -9.84 15.02
CA VAL A 134 -7.06 -10.93 14.79
C VAL A 134 -6.64 -11.75 13.58
N ASP A 135 -6.26 -11.10 12.49
CA ASP A 135 -5.86 -11.78 11.25
C ASP A 135 -4.54 -12.56 11.40
N GLN A 136 -3.65 -12.09 12.29
CA GLN A 136 -2.45 -12.81 12.69
C GLN A 136 -2.72 -13.96 13.70
N GLY A 137 -3.95 -14.11 14.21
CA GLY A 137 -4.30 -15.06 15.27
C GLY A 137 -3.81 -14.66 16.67
N GLU A 138 -3.31 -13.43 16.83
CA GLU A 138 -2.78 -12.87 18.09
C GLU A 138 -3.90 -12.24 18.94
N TYR A 139 -4.88 -13.06 19.31
CA TYR A 139 -6.10 -12.61 19.98
C TYR A 139 -5.91 -11.79 21.27
N PRO A 140 -4.97 -12.13 22.19
CA PRO A 140 -4.75 -11.31 23.38
C PRO A 140 -4.25 -9.90 23.08
N GLU A 141 -3.48 -9.73 22.01
CA GLU A 141 -3.01 -8.40 21.58
C GLU A 141 -4.12 -7.62 20.88
N ALA A 142 -4.94 -8.30 20.09
CA ALA A 142 -6.12 -7.70 19.46
C ALA A 142 -7.06 -7.06 20.50
N ILE A 143 -7.33 -7.78 21.59
CA ILE A 143 -8.17 -7.26 22.70
C ILE A 143 -7.56 -5.98 23.28
N LYS A 144 -6.26 -5.96 23.58
CA LYS A 144 -5.58 -4.76 24.13
C LYS A 144 -5.73 -3.55 23.21
N PHE A 145 -5.64 -3.75 21.91
CA PHE A 145 -5.81 -2.66 20.95
C PHE A 145 -7.27 -2.19 20.85
N TYR A 146 -8.24 -3.10 20.84
CA TYR A 146 -9.65 -2.72 20.90
C TYR A 146 -10.01 -1.99 22.19
N GLU A 147 -9.46 -2.39 23.33
CA GLU A 147 -9.66 -1.72 24.62
C GLU A 147 -9.11 -0.29 24.60
N LYS A 148 -7.91 -0.07 24.03
CA LYS A 148 -7.36 1.28 23.84
C LYS A 148 -8.25 2.15 22.96
N SER A 149 -8.76 1.59 21.85
CA SER A 149 -9.72 2.28 20.98
C SER A 149 -10.99 2.66 21.74
N LEU A 150 -11.52 1.73 22.53
CA LEU A 150 -12.74 1.92 23.29
C LEU A 150 -12.58 2.96 24.41
N GLU A 151 -11.43 2.95 25.11
CA GLU A 151 -11.13 3.92 26.15
C GLU A 151 -11.20 5.35 25.61
N ILE A 152 -10.58 5.59 24.45
CA ILE A 152 -10.59 6.91 23.82
C ILE A 152 -12.02 7.28 23.37
N LYS A 153 -12.71 6.37 22.68
CA LYS A 153 -14.09 6.61 22.23
C LYS A 153 -15.05 6.91 23.39
N ARG A 154 -14.90 6.24 24.54
CA ARG A 154 -15.73 6.49 25.72
C ARG A 154 -15.47 7.84 26.38
N LYS A 155 -14.28 8.42 26.20
CA LYS A 155 -13.97 9.78 26.69
C LYS A 155 -14.52 10.86 25.77
N THR A 156 -14.64 10.58 24.47
CA THR A 156 -15.03 11.56 23.45
C THR A 156 -16.48 11.48 23.02
N LEU A 157 -17.13 10.34 23.22
CA LEU A 157 -18.52 10.08 22.80
C LEU A 157 -19.46 9.92 24.00
N PRO A 158 -20.75 10.27 23.84
CA PRO A 158 -21.77 9.97 24.84
C PRO A 158 -21.88 8.47 25.14
N GLU A 159 -22.33 8.16 26.35
CA GLU A 159 -22.65 6.80 26.73
C GLU A 159 -23.80 6.26 25.86
N GLY A 160 -23.62 5.07 25.29
CA GLY A 160 -24.59 4.47 24.36
C GLY A 160 -24.46 4.92 22.90
N ASP A 161 -23.42 5.68 22.54
CA ASP A 161 -23.15 6.05 21.14
C ASP A 161 -22.95 4.80 20.26
N ALA A 162 -23.64 4.77 19.12
CA ALA A 162 -23.60 3.65 18.17
C ALA A 162 -22.19 3.36 17.63
N SER A 163 -21.29 4.34 17.64
CA SER A 163 -19.90 4.23 17.18
C SER A 163 -19.02 3.35 18.09
N LEU A 164 -19.52 2.99 19.27
CA LEU A 164 -18.90 2.01 20.19
C LEU A 164 -19.19 0.57 19.77
N ALA A 165 -20.35 0.32 19.14
CA ALA A 165 -20.83 -1.03 18.82
C ALA A 165 -19.86 -1.86 17.96
N PRO A 166 -19.16 -1.32 16.94
CA PRO A 166 -18.20 -2.09 16.17
C PRO A 166 -17.04 -2.60 17.03
N THR A 167 -16.52 -1.78 17.95
CA THR A 167 -15.41 -2.19 18.82
C THR A 167 -15.84 -3.30 19.78
N TYR A 168 -17.03 -3.19 20.38
CA TYR A 168 -17.58 -4.27 21.22
C TYR A 168 -17.83 -5.57 20.44
N SER A 169 -18.39 -5.45 19.23
CA SER A 169 -18.66 -6.62 18.37
C SER A 169 -17.36 -7.36 18.03
N ASN A 170 -16.29 -6.63 17.71
CA ASN A 170 -15.02 -7.25 17.39
C ASN A 170 -14.36 -7.89 18.61
N ILE A 171 -14.44 -7.28 19.80
CA ILE A 171 -13.98 -7.93 21.05
C ILE A 171 -14.75 -9.24 21.28
N GLY A 172 -16.07 -9.22 21.10
CA GLY A 172 -16.91 -10.43 21.21
C GLY A 172 -16.52 -11.51 20.20
N GLN A 173 -16.25 -11.13 18.95
CA GLN A 173 -15.74 -12.06 17.93
C GLN A 173 -14.39 -12.64 18.31
N VAL A 174 -13.47 -11.83 18.86
CA VAL A 174 -12.18 -12.34 19.32
C VAL A 174 -12.35 -13.38 20.40
N TYR A 175 -13.15 -13.10 21.44
CA TYR A 175 -13.41 -14.09 22.49
C TYR A 175 -14.06 -15.38 21.98
N ASN A 176 -14.88 -15.30 20.93
CA ASN A 176 -15.49 -16.48 20.31
C ASN A 176 -14.50 -17.32 19.49
N ASN A 177 -13.41 -16.71 19.02
CA ASN A 177 -12.39 -17.36 18.19
C ASN A 177 -11.15 -17.83 18.98
N MET A 178 -11.06 -17.50 20.27
CA MET A 178 -10.02 -17.98 21.21
C MET A 178 -10.30 -19.40 21.68
#